data_AF-A0A3Q2QYX0-F1
#
_entry.id   AF-A0A3Q2QYX0-F1
#
_cell.length_a   1.000
_cell.length_b   1.000
_cell.length_c   1.000
_cell.angle_alpha   90.00
_cell.angle_beta   90.00
_cell.angle_gamma   90.00
#
_symmetry.space_group_name_H-M   'P 1'
#
loop_
_entity.id
_entity.type
_entity.pdbx_description
1 polymer ?
#
loop_
_entity_poly.entity_id
_entity_poly.type
_entity_poly.pdbx_seq_one_letter_code
_entity_poly.pdbx_strand_id
1 'polypeptide(L)'
;LINGCGMVCSTMYLSCLCSGREQFKVTLIRTEGGKYYNYDSSGRELSNSVMSDQCAGHWFLRASGLEEEVFPKEKILCALKSVFDLNVMSFSEGHMGAVNGMRPEGVPDRSSVQSDEVWIGVVYGLAATMIHEVSASLRW
;
A
#
# COMPACT_ATOMS: atom_id res chain seq x y z
N LEU A 1 15.92 -24.31 28.63
CA LEU A 1 16.78 -23.40 27.85
C LEU A 1 16.14 -22.93 26.52
N ILE A 2 15.02 -23.52 26.05
CA ILE A 2 14.35 -23.10 24.80
C ILE A 2 13.36 -21.93 25.01
N ASN A 3 12.85 -21.74 26.24
CA ASN A 3 11.85 -20.71 26.56
C ASN A 3 12.38 -19.26 26.61
N GLY A 4 13.70 -19.05 26.64
CA GLY A 4 14.29 -17.70 26.69
C GLY A 4 14.48 -17.07 25.31
N CYS A 5 14.92 -17.86 24.33
CA CYS A 5 15.26 -17.35 22.99
C CYS A 5 14.01 -16.95 22.19
N GLY A 6 12.92 -17.72 22.29
CA GLY A 6 11.64 -17.39 21.64
C GLY A 6 11.01 -16.10 22.18
N MET A 7 11.17 -15.82 23.47
CA MET A 7 10.63 -14.60 24.12
C MET A 7 11.44 -13.35 23.76
N VAL A 8 12.76 -13.47 23.66
CA VAL A 8 13.66 -12.39 23.18
C VAL A 8 13.38 -12.09 21.70
N CYS A 9 13.21 -13.13 20.88
CA CYS A 9 12.90 -13.01 19.46
C CYS A 9 11.54 -12.31 19.24
N SER A 10 10.51 -12.70 19.99
CA SER A 10 9.19 -12.07 19.95
C SER A 10 9.23 -10.59 20.35
N THR A 11 9.91 -10.27 21.46
CA THR A 11 10.05 -8.88 21.92
C THR A 11 10.78 -7.99 20.91
N MET A 12 11.80 -8.53 20.23
CA MET A 12 12.53 -7.82 19.18
C MET A 12 11.63 -7.49 17.98
N TYR A 13 10.85 -8.45 17.48
CA TYR A 13 9.94 -8.22 16.36
C TYR A 13 8.83 -7.24 16.71
N LEU A 14 8.26 -7.32 17.92
CA LEU A 14 7.25 -6.38 18.39
C LEU A 14 7.80 -4.95 18.50
N SER A 15 9.02 -4.79 19.03
CA SER A 15 9.69 -3.48 19.10
C SER A 15 9.93 -2.89 17.71
N CYS A 16 10.39 -3.72 16.76
CA CYS A 16 10.57 -3.32 15.37
C CYS A 16 9.25 -2.92 14.71
N LEU A 17 8.17 -3.69 14.92
CA LEU A 17 6.83 -3.40 14.42
C LEU A 17 6.29 -2.08 14.97
N CYS A 18 6.40 -1.84 16.28
CA CYS A 18 5.98 -0.59 16.91
C CYS A 18 6.74 0.61 16.34
N SER A 19 8.06 0.50 16.23
CA SER A 19 8.91 1.57 15.70
C SER A 19 8.64 1.84 14.22
N GLY A 20 8.49 0.77 13.43
CA GLY A 20 8.17 0.85 12.01
C GLY A 20 6.79 1.45 11.74
N ARG A 21 5.78 1.07 12.53
CA ARG A 21 4.42 1.62 12.43
C ARG A 21 4.40 3.13 12.67
N GLU A 22 5.14 3.60 13.67
CA GLU A 22 5.21 5.03 13.97
C GLU A 22 5.90 5.80 12.85
N GLN A 23 7.06 5.32 12.39
CA GLN A 23 7.78 5.96 11.29
C GLN A 23 6.96 5.97 9.99
N PHE A 24 6.26 4.89 9.67
CA PHE A 24 5.41 4.81 8.48
C PHE A 24 4.29 5.86 8.49
N LYS A 25 3.63 6.04 9.66
CA LYS A 25 2.59 7.05 9.83
C LYS A 25 3.13 8.47 9.62
N VAL A 26 4.29 8.77 10.21
CA VAL A 26 4.87 10.13 10.17
C VAL A 26 5.41 10.48 8.78
N THR A 27 5.93 9.50 8.03
CA THR A 27 6.72 9.78 6.83
C THR A 27 5.95 9.64 5.51
N LEU A 28 4.96 8.74 5.43
CA LEU A 28 4.30 8.42 4.16
C LEU A 28 2.83 8.87 4.09
N ILE A 29 2.21 9.23 5.23
CA ILE A 29 0.87 9.79 5.22
C ILE A 29 0.94 11.24 4.72
N ARG A 30 0.57 11.46 3.46
CA ARG A 30 0.67 12.75 2.77
C ARG A 30 0.01 13.91 3.53
N THR A 31 -1.09 13.65 4.25
CA THR A 31 -1.73 14.54 5.25
C THR A 31 -2.67 13.74 6.17
N GLU A 32 -3.03 14.29 7.34
CA GLU A 32 -4.28 13.90 8.00
C GLU A 32 -5.44 14.12 6.99
N GLY A 33 -6.27 13.10 6.77
CA GLY A 33 -7.23 13.09 5.64
C GLY A 33 -6.68 12.86 4.22
N GLY A 34 -5.38 12.60 4.05
CA GLY A 34 -4.77 12.29 2.76
C GLY A 34 -5.34 11.05 2.08
N LYS A 35 -5.40 11.09 0.73
CA LYS A 35 -6.04 10.08 -0.13
C LYS A 35 -5.22 8.80 -0.33
N TYR A 36 -3.89 8.87 -0.28
CA TYR A 36 -2.98 7.75 -0.51
C TYR A 36 -1.63 8.01 0.20
N TYR A 37 -0.74 7.01 0.20
CA TYR A 37 0.61 7.10 0.78
C TYR A 37 1.62 7.60 -0.25
N ASN A 38 2.53 8.49 0.16
CA ASN A 38 3.66 8.88 -0.69
C ASN A 38 4.47 7.64 -1.11
N TYR A 39 5.06 7.68 -2.31
CA TYR A 39 5.96 6.64 -2.81
C TYR A 39 7.17 6.46 -1.89
N ASP A 40 7.76 7.56 -1.44
CA ASP A 40 8.85 7.58 -0.48
C ASP A 40 8.82 8.82 0.42
N SER A 41 9.72 8.88 1.40
CA SER A 41 9.86 9.97 2.36
C SER A 41 11.00 10.95 2.05
N SER A 42 11.59 10.88 0.85
CA SER A 42 12.75 11.70 0.48
C SER A 42 12.41 13.18 0.23
N GLY A 43 11.12 13.52 0.10
CA GLY A 43 10.65 14.87 -0.17
C GLY A 43 11.02 15.39 -1.55
N ARG A 44 11.43 14.50 -2.46
CA ARG A 44 11.77 14.83 -3.84
C ARG A 44 10.51 15.02 -4.67
N GLU A 45 10.69 15.59 -5.85
CA GLU A 45 9.60 15.87 -6.80
C GLU A 45 8.69 14.67 -7.07
N LEU A 46 9.26 13.46 -7.09
CA LEU A 46 8.56 12.23 -7.39
C LEU A 46 8.02 11.48 -6.17
N SER A 47 8.34 11.92 -4.95
CA SER A 47 7.91 11.26 -3.71
C SER A 47 6.39 11.18 -3.56
N ASN A 48 5.64 12.05 -4.24
CA ASN A 48 4.18 12.08 -4.21
C ASN A 48 3.50 11.20 -5.28
N SER A 49 4.25 10.44 -6.08
CA SER A 49 3.69 9.48 -7.04
C SER A 49 2.84 8.42 -6.33
N VAL A 50 1.75 8.02 -6.98
CA VAL A 50 0.86 6.96 -6.53
C VAL A 50 1.41 5.64 -7.04
N MET A 51 1.95 4.84 -6.12
CA MET A 51 2.42 3.49 -6.45
C MET A 51 1.25 2.51 -6.40
N SER A 52 1.11 1.68 -7.43
CA SER A 52 0.04 0.67 -7.51
C SER A 52 0.14 -0.38 -6.40
N ASP A 53 1.35 -0.66 -5.92
CA ASP A 53 1.65 -1.66 -4.89
C ASP A 53 1.84 -1.07 -3.47
N GLN A 54 1.42 0.18 -3.24
CA GLN A 54 1.64 0.86 -1.94
C GLN A 54 1.00 0.15 -0.73
N CYS A 55 0.06 -0.79 -0.97
CA CYS A 55 -0.61 -1.59 0.05
C CYS A 55 -0.13 -3.05 0.12
N ALA A 56 1.02 -3.41 -0.48
CA ALA A 56 1.54 -4.78 -0.49
C ALA A 56 1.67 -5.41 0.91
N GLY A 57 2.13 -4.64 1.90
CA GLY A 57 2.22 -5.11 3.29
C GLY A 57 0.86 -5.47 3.88
N HIS A 58 -0.17 -4.67 3.58
CA HIS A 58 -1.54 -4.94 4.01
C HIS A 58 -2.12 -6.17 3.30
N TRP A 59 -1.87 -6.30 1.99
CA TRP A 59 -2.21 -7.49 1.23
C TRP A 59 -1.63 -8.75 1.89
N PHE A 60 -0.34 -8.72 2.24
CA PHE A 60 0.35 -9.85 2.84
C PHE A 60 -0.23 -10.25 4.20
N LEU A 61 -0.62 -9.29 5.03
CA LEU A 61 -1.32 -9.55 6.30
C LEU A 61 -2.62 -10.33 6.07
N ARG A 62 -3.46 -9.86 5.14
CA ARG A 62 -4.73 -10.52 4.81
C ARG A 62 -4.51 -11.90 4.20
N ALA A 63 -3.57 -12.03 3.27
CA ALA A 63 -3.23 -13.31 2.64
C ALA A 63 -2.68 -14.33 3.67
N SER A 64 -2.07 -13.85 4.76
CA SER A 64 -1.55 -14.69 5.85
C SER A 64 -2.60 -15.03 6.91
N GLY A 65 -3.86 -14.58 6.77
CA GLY A 65 -4.91 -14.78 7.77
C GLY A 65 -4.73 -13.93 9.04
N LEU A 66 -3.93 -12.87 8.98
CA LEU A 66 -3.72 -11.95 10.10
C LEU A 66 -4.74 -10.80 10.02
N GLU A 67 -5.54 -10.68 11.08
CA GLU A 67 -6.61 -9.68 11.18
C GLU A 67 -6.18 -8.40 11.93
N GLU A 68 -4.98 -8.40 12.54
CA GLU A 68 -4.47 -7.26 13.30
C GLU A 68 -4.44 -5.97 12.45
N GLU A 69 -4.91 -4.88 13.04
CA GLU A 69 -4.90 -3.56 12.42
C GLU A 69 -3.53 -2.90 12.53
N VAL A 70 -2.61 -3.30 11.65
CA VAL A 70 -1.28 -2.68 11.51
C VAL A 70 -1.40 -1.29 10.88
N PHE A 71 -2.22 -1.18 9.82
CA PHE A 71 -2.52 0.07 9.10
C PHE A 71 -3.96 0.51 9.37
N PRO A 72 -4.23 1.81 9.57
CA PRO A 72 -5.60 2.30 9.76
C PRO A 72 -6.48 1.94 8.58
N LYS A 73 -7.63 1.29 8.83
CA LYS A 73 -8.50 0.74 7.79
C LYS A 73 -8.96 1.80 6.79
N GLU A 74 -9.35 2.98 7.27
CA GLU A 74 -9.80 4.09 6.44
C GLU A 74 -8.70 4.56 5.47
N LYS A 75 -7.44 4.50 5.91
CA LYS A 75 -6.30 4.90 5.08
C LYS A 75 -6.02 3.88 3.97
N ILE A 76 -6.15 2.59 4.27
CA ILE A 76 -6.07 1.53 3.25
C ILE A 76 -7.19 1.71 2.22
N LEU A 77 -8.43 1.91 2.65
CA LEU A 77 -9.56 2.10 1.73
C LEU A 77 -9.37 3.32 0.82
N CYS A 78 -8.93 4.45 1.38
CA CYS A 78 -8.60 5.64 0.60
C CYS A 78 -7.47 5.38 -0.41
N ALA A 79 -6.40 4.70 0.02
CA ALA A 79 -5.26 4.40 -0.85
C ALA A 79 -5.66 3.48 -2.00
N LEU A 80 -6.40 2.39 -1.72
CA LEU A 80 -6.91 1.48 -2.74
C LEU A 80 -7.83 2.20 -3.73
N LYS A 81 -8.73 3.07 -3.24
CA LYS A 81 -9.58 3.88 -4.12
C LYS A 81 -8.74 4.80 -5.02
N SER A 82 -7.71 5.44 -4.46
CA SER A 82 -6.83 6.32 -5.24
C SER A 82 -6.05 5.57 -6.31
N VAL A 83 -5.52 4.38 -5.99
CA VAL A 83 -4.86 3.51 -6.96
C VAL A 83 -5.84 3.07 -8.06
N PHE A 84 -7.09 2.74 -7.71
CA PHE A 84 -8.10 2.41 -8.71
C PHE A 84 -8.41 3.59 -9.63
N ASP A 85 -8.73 4.76 -9.07
CA ASP A 85 -9.10 5.94 -9.85
C ASP A 85 -7.93 6.40 -10.76
N LEU A 86 -6.70 6.37 -10.25
CA LEU A 86 -5.52 6.90 -10.94
C LEU A 86 -4.79 5.83 -11.76
N ASN A 87 -4.20 4.83 -11.10
CA ASN A 87 -3.33 3.85 -11.77
C ASN A 87 -4.10 2.89 -12.68
N VAL A 88 -5.40 2.66 -12.46
CA VAL A 88 -6.24 1.81 -13.31
C VAL A 88 -7.10 2.65 -14.25
N MET A 89 -8.05 3.42 -13.72
CA MET A 89 -9.06 4.07 -14.57
C MET A 89 -8.48 5.20 -15.43
N SER A 90 -7.49 5.94 -14.92
CA SER A 90 -6.82 6.99 -15.72
C SER A 90 -5.76 6.41 -16.68
N PHE A 91 -5.45 5.12 -16.58
CA PHE A 91 -4.52 4.41 -17.46
C PHE A 91 -5.25 3.51 -18.44
N SER A 92 -5.29 3.90 -19.72
CA SER A 92 -5.98 3.12 -20.77
C SER A 92 -7.44 2.79 -20.41
N GLU A 93 -8.13 3.71 -19.72
CA GLU A 93 -9.54 3.56 -19.31
C GLU A 93 -9.81 2.27 -18.50
N GLY A 94 -8.78 1.75 -17.81
CA GLY A 94 -8.85 0.51 -17.03
C GLY A 94 -8.71 -0.79 -17.83
N HIS A 95 -8.45 -0.73 -19.14
CA HIS A 95 -8.36 -1.92 -20.00
C HIS A 95 -7.01 -2.63 -19.96
N MET A 96 -5.99 -2.03 -19.34
CA MET A 96 -4.61 -2.56 -19.33
C MET A 96 -4.06 -2.88 -17.93
N GLY A 97 -4.91 -2.89 -16.90
CA GLY A 97 -4.48 -3.12 -15.51
C GLY A 97 -4.03 -1.83 -14.81
N ALA A 98 -3.18 -1.97 -13.79
CA ALA A 98 -2.67 -0.86 -13.00
C ALA A 98 -1.23 -0.53 -13.41
N VAL A 99 -0.97 0.67 -13.94
CA VAL A 99 0.40 1.14 -14.17
C VAL A 99 1.11 1.38 -12.84
N ASN A 100 2.40 1.03 -12.75
CA ASN A 100 3.13 0.98 -11.49
C ASN A 100 3.22 2.33 -10.79
N GLY A 101 3.52 3.40 -11.52
CA GLY A 101 3.62 4.76 -11.01
C GLY A 101 2.68 5.70 -11.75
N MET A 102 1.89 6.47 -11.00
CA MET A 102 1.00 7.49 -11.53
C MET A 102 1.24 8.81 -10.81
N ARG A 103 1.36 9.91 -11.54
CA ARG A 103 1.45 11.25 -10.95
C ARG A 103 0.08 11.66 -10.38
N PRO A 104 0.02 12.51 -9.34
CA PRO A 104 -1.25 12.95 -8.75
C PRO A 104 -2.20 13.63 -9.75
N GLU A 105 -1.64 14.15 -10.84
CA GLU A 105 -2.35 14.80 -11.94
C GLU A 105 -2.99 13.80 -12.92
N GLY A 106 -2.79 12.49 -12.75
CA GLY A 106 -3.37 11.45 -13.61
C GLY A 106 -2.55 11.12 -14.86
N VAL A 107 -1.25 11.47 -14.87
CA VAL A 107 -0.31 11.15 -15.96
C VAL A 107 0.68 10.09 -15.47
N PRO A 108 1.00 9.03 -16.27
CA PRO A 108 1.95 8.00 -15.87
C PRO A 108 3.29 8.60 -15.42
N ASP A 109 3.85 8.05 -14.35
CA ASP A 109 5.19 8.40 -13.89
C ASP A 109 6.22 7.75 -14.81
N ARG A 110 6.97 8.58 -15.55
CA ARG A 110 7.99 8.15 -16.52
C ARG A 110 9.42 8.30 -16.00
N SER A 111 9.59 8.45 -14.69
CA SER A 111 10.92 8.60 -14.07
C SER A 111 11.78 7.34 -14.17
N SER A 112 11.16 6.18 -14.36
CA SER A 112 11.84 4.92 -14.63
C SER A 112 11.03 4.08 -15.62
N VAL A 113 11.69 3.10 -16.25
CA VAL A 113 10.99 2.10 -17.07
C VAL A 113 9.95 1.36 -16.22
N GLN A 114 10.32 1.02 -14.98
CA GLN A 114 9.46 0.26 -14.09
C GLN A 114 8.22 1.03 -13.66
N SER A 115 8.27 2.35 -13.51
CA SER A 115 7.11 3.16 -13.15
C SER A 115 6.09 3.28 -14.29
N ASP A 116 6.52 3.14 -15.54
CA ASP A 116 5.66 3.16 -16.75
C ASP A 116 5.17 1.77 -17.17
N GLU A 117 5.56 0.72 -16.44
CA GLU A 117 5.15 -0.67 -16.69
C GLU A 117 3.85 -1.05 -15.95
N VAL A 118 3.18 -2.09 -16.46
CA VAL A 118 2.14 -2.82 -15.73
C VAL A 118 2.70 -4.18 -15.33
N TRP A 119 2.81 -4.43 -14.03
CA TRP A 119 3.26 -5.73 -13.52
C TRP A 119 2.07 -6.63 -13.18
N ILE A 120 1.90 -7.70 -13.94
CA ILE A 120 0.75 -8.62 -13.81
C ILE A 120 0.58 -9.14 -12.36
N GLY A 121 1.68 -9.48 -11.69
CA GLY A 121 1.63 -9.93 -10.30
C GLY A 121 1.11 -8.86 -9.33
N VAL A 122 1.52 -7.60 -9.53
CA VAL A 122 1.04 -6.45 -8.75
C VAL A 122 -0.45 -6.21 -9.00
N VAL A 123 -0.89 -6.29 -10.26
CA VAL A 123 -2.30 -6.13 -10.62
C VAL A 123 -3.18 -7.16 -9.92
N TYR A 124 -2.79 -8.44 -9.92
CA TYR A 124 -3.56 -9.49 -9.24
C TYR A 124 -3.48 -9.36 -7.71
N GLY A 125 -2.35 -8.96 -7.14
CA GLY A 125 -2.22 -8.67 -5.71
C GLY A 125 -3.12 -7.51 -5.26
N LEU A 126 -3.14 -6.42 -6.03
CA LEU A 126 -4.02 -5.27 -5.83
C LEU A 126 -5.49 -5.69 -5.88
N ALA A 127 -5.90 -6.44 -6.91
CA ALA A 127 -7.26 -6.93 -7.05
C ALA A 127 -7.69 -7.82 -5.87
N ALA A 128 -6.82 -8.74 -5.43
CA ALA A 128 -7.08 -9.58 -4.26
C ALA A 128 -7.27 -8.73 -2.98
N THR A 129 -6.44 -7.69 -2.82
CA THR A 129 -6.54 -6.76 -1.69
C THR A 129 -7.85 -5.99 -1.69
N MET A 130 -8.26 -5.47 -2.86
CA MET A 130 -9.55 -4.79 -3.02
C MET A 130 -10.70 -5.73 -2.69
N ILE A 131 -10.67 -6.98 -3.15
CA ILE A 131 -11.70 -7.99 -2.86
C ILE A 131 -11.78 -8.25 -1.36
N HIS A 132 -10.64 -8.42 -0.66
CA HIS A 132 -10.63 -8.64 0.79
C HIS A 132 -11.30 -7.48 1.54
N GLU A 133 -10.98 -6.23 1.20
CA GLU A 133 -11.50 -5.07 1.93
C GLU A 133 -12.95 -4.70 1.55
N VAL A 134 -13.36 -4.92 0.29
CA VAL A 134 -14.76 -4.74 -0.15
C VAL A 134 -15.66 -5.83 0.42
N SER A 135 -15.21 -7.10 0.42
CA SER A 135 -15.99 -8.22 0.99
C SER A 135 -16.13 -8.10 2.51
N ALA A 136 -15.08 -7.65 3.21
CA ALA A 136 -15.16 -7.35 4.65
C ALA A 136 -16.11 -6.18 4.95
N SER A 137 -16.27 -5.25 3.99
CA SER A 137 -17.19 -4.11 4.10
C SER A 137 -18.62 -4.43 3.66
N LEU A 138 -18.94 -5.67 3.26
CA LEU A 138 -20.32 -6.14 2.99
C LEU A 138 -20.93 -6.90 4.17
N ARG A 139 -20.28 -6.88 5.35
CA ARG A 139 -20.89 -7.24 6.64
C ARG A 139 -21.42 -5.99 7.38
N TRP A 140 -22.21 -5.17 6.69
CA TRP A 140 -23.09 -4.17 7.31
C TRP A 140 -24.52 -4.69 7.30
#